data_AF-A0A5M7Q983-F1
#
_entry.id   AF-A0A5M7Q983-F1
#
_cell.length_a   1.000
_cell.length_b   1.000
_cell.length_c   1.000
_cell.angle_alpha   90.00
_cell.angle_beta   90.00
_cell.angle_gamma   90.00
#
_symmetry.space_group_name_H-M   'P 1'
#
loop_
_entity.id
_entity.type
_entity.pdbx_description
1 polymer ?
#
loop_
_entity_poly.entity_id
_entity_poly.type
_entity_poly.pdbx_seq_one_letter_code
_entity_poly.pdbx_strand_id
1 'polypeptide(L)'
;MNLKELSNFIRKNLVACIVSLLIFGAFGAFLVQQYIVLYDKKNELDQQVKAFYDESLIKQEEFLKREKEVYKQEISIKSEKETYAKKLLELDSLKTKYEKLNAELNESARASSVEMRRQIAEEKLNSLMSEISATGANLRATPECNDKEGWKQYNIARSKLNEAISFARAHGLYEDYQGFFNANSSLMMSTC
;
A
#
# COMPACT_ATOMS: atom_id res chain seq x y z
N MET A 1 -90.97 -29.06 -53.40
CA MET A 1 -90.57 -29.69 -54.68
C MET A 1 -90.84 -31.18 -54.56
N ASN A 2 -91.75 -31.72 -55.38
CA ASN A 2 -92.23 -33.11 -55.24
C ASN A 2 -91.19 -34.11 -55.75
N LEU A 3 -91.02 -35.26 -55.09
CA LEU A 3 -90.04 -36.30 -55.49
C LEU A 3 -90.26 -36.81 -56.94
N LYS A 4 -91.51 -36.83 -57.40
CA LYS A 4 -91.87 -37.20 -58.78
C LYS A 4 -91.47 -36.15 -59.83
N GLU A 5 -91.51 -34.86 -59.49
CA GLU A 5 -91.09 -33.77 -60.37
C GLU A 5 -89.57 -33.70 -60.48
N LEU A 6 -88.87 -33.90 -59.35
CA LEU A 6 -87.41 -33.98 -59.29
C LEU A 6 -86.87 -35.14 -60.17
N SER A 7 -87.50 -36.32 -60.07
CA SER A 7 -87.17 -37.50 -60.88
C SER A 7 -87.31 -37.24 -62.39
N ASN A 8 -88.42 -36.64 -62.82
CA ASN A 8 -88.65 -36.35 -64.25
C ASN A 8 -87.70 -35.25 -64.78
N PHE A 9 -87.33 -34.26 -63.95
CA PHE A 9 -86.37 -33.22 -64.32
C PHE A 9 -84.96 -33.78 -64.48
N ILE A 10 -84.50 -34.63 -63.54
CA ILE A 10 -83.20 -35.30 -63.61
C ILE A 10 -83.14 -36.22 -64.84
N ARG A 11 -84.21 -36.93 -65.17
CA ARG A 11 -84.23 -37.84 -66.33
C ARG A 11 -84.15 -37.11 -67.68
N LYS A 12 -84.73 -35.90 -67.77
CA LYS A 12 -84.66 -35.06 -68.98
C LYS A 12 -83.33 -34.30 -69.11
N ASN A 13 -82.73 -33.88 -67.99
CA ASN A 13 -81.53 -33.04 -67.96
C ASN A 13 -80.30 -33.75 -67.36
N LEU A 14 -80.24 -35.08 -67.46
CA LEU A 14 -79.29 -35.96 -66.78
C LEU A 14 -77.82 -35.58 -67.05
N VAL A 15 -77.50 -35.27 -68.30
CA VAL A 15 -76.14 -34.85 -68.72
C VAL A 15 -75.74 -33.54 -68.06
N ALA A 16 -76.64 -32.55 -68.02
CA ALA A 16 -76.38 -31.26 -67.38
C ALA A 16 -76.19 -31.40 -65.86
N CYS A 17 -76.97 -32.27 -65.21
CA CYS A 17 -76.78 -32.58 -63.79
C CYS A 17 -75.41 -33.22 -63.51
N ILE A 18 -74.98 -34.19 -64.33
CA ILE A 18 -73.65 -34.83 -64.17
C ILE A 18 -72.53 -33.80 -64.35
N VAL A 19 -72.59 -32.96 -65.39
CA VAL A 19 -71.57 -31.93 -65.64
C VAL A 19 -71.52 -30.93 -64.48
N SER A 20 -72.66 -30.50 -63.95
CA SER A 20 -72.69 -29.62 -62.77
C SER A 20 -72.05 -30.26 -61.54
N LEU A 21 -72.34 -31.54 -61.26
CA LEU A 21 -71.75 -32.26 -60.13
C LEU A 21 -70.24 -32.43 -60.28
N LEU A 22 -69.73 -32.64 -61.49
CA LEU A 22 -68.30 -32.71 -61.75
C LEU A 22 -67.61 -31.36 -61.53
N ILE A 23 -68.21 -30.26 -62.00
CA ILE A 23 -67.66 -28.91 -61.81
C ILE A 23 -67.67 -28.53 -60.33
N PHE A 24 -68.80 -28.72 -59.64
CA PHE A 24 -68.90 -28.43 -58.20
C PHE A 24 -68.04 -29.36 -57.35
N GLY A 25 -67.91 -30.64 -57.74
CA GLY A 25 -67.02 -31.60 -57.07
C GLY A 25 -65.54 -31.23 -57.22
N ALA A 26 -65.10 -30.87 -58.43
CA ALA A 26 -63.74 -30.42 -58.68
C ALA A 26 -63.43 -29.10 -57.95
N PHE A 27 -64.36 -28.16 -57.94
CA PHE A 27 -64.22 -26.90 -57.21
C PHE A 27 -64.16 -27.12 -55.69
N GLY A 28 -65.00 -28.02 -55.15
CA GLY A 28 -64.97 -28.40 -53.74
C GLY A 28 -63.63 -29.05 -53.35
N ALA A 29 -63.12 -29.97 -54.18
CA ALA A 29 -61.81 -30.59 -53.95
C ALA A 29 -60.66 -29.57 -53.96
N PHE A 30 -60.69 -28.61 -54.89
CA PHE A 30 -59.70 -27.53 -54.96
C PHE A 30 -59.72 -26.65 -53.70
N LEU A 31 -60.91 -26.29 -53.20
CA LEU A 31 -61.03 -25.49 -51.97
C LEU A 31 -60.51 -26.23 -50.73
N VAL A 32 -60.80 -27.53 -50.62
CA VAL A 32 -60.29 -28.36 -49.52
C VAL A 32 -58.76 -28.43 -49.57
N GLN A 33 -58.17 -28.60 -50.77
CA GLN A 33 -56.73 -28.62 -50.95
C GLN A 33 -56.07 -27.29 -50.54
N GLN A 34 -56.65 -26.15 -50.96
CA GLN A 34 -56.17 -24.82 -50.55
C GLN A 34 -56.29 -24.60 -49.04
N TYR A 35 -57.37 -25.08 -48.42
CA TYR A 35 -57.57 -24.99 -46.98
C TYR A 35 -56.51 -25.79 -46.21
N ILE A 36 -56.19 -27.00 -46.64
CA ILE A 36 -55.14 -27.83 -46.02
C ILE A 36 -53.78 -27.12 -46.11
N VAL A 37 -53.42 -26.61 -47.29
CA VAL A 37 -52.15 -25.89 -47.49
C VAL A 37 -52.06 -24.64 -46.61
N LEU A 38 -53.14 -23.88 -46.48
CA LEU A 38 -53.20 -22.70 -45.61
C LEU A 38 -53.11 -23.08 -44.13
N TYR A 39 -53.76 -24.16 -43.72
CA TYR A 39 -53.71 -24.68 -42.36
C TYR A 39 -52.30 -25.14 -41.98
N ASP A 40 -51.62 -25.86 -42.87
CA ASP A 40 -50.23 -26.31 -42.66
C ASP A 40 -49.28 -25.11 -42.57
N LYS A 41 -49.40 -24.12 -43.47
CA LYS A 41 -48.59 -22.89 -43.40
C LYS A 41 -48.84 -22.09 -42.12
N LYS A 42 -50.08 -22.04 -41.64
CA LYS A 42 -50.41 -21.38 -40.38
C LYS A 42 -49.75 -22.09 -39.20
N ASN A 43 -49.83 -23.42 -39.15
CA ASN A 43 -49.19 -24.19 -38.09
C ASN A 43 -47.66 -24.06 -38.12
N GLU A 44 -47.06 -24.07 -39.31
CA GLU A 44 -45.62 -23.85 -39.46
C GLU A 44 -45.22 -22.45 -38.97
N LEU A 45 -45.98 -21.42 -39.32
CA LEU A 45 -45.74 -20.05 -38.84
C LEU A 45 -45.91 -19.94 -37.32
N ASP A 46 -46.97 -20.50 -36.75
CA ASP A 46 -47.20 -20.50 -35.30
C ASP A 46 -46.06 -21.22 -34.56
N GLN A 47 -45.51 -22.29 -35.16
CA GLN A 47 -44.37 -23.03 -34.61
C GLN A 47 -43.07 -22.22 -34.71
N GLN A 48 -42.82 -21.53 -35.82
CA GLN A 48 -41.65 -20.64 -35.97
C GLN A 48 -41.72 -19.45 -35.00
N VAL A 49 -42.92 -18.86 -34.85
CA VAL A 49 -43.14 -17.75 -33.92
C VAL A 49 -42.89 -18.20 -32.48
N LYS A 50 -43.42 -19.36 -32.07
CA LYS A 50 -43.10 -19.93 -30.75
C LYS A 50 -41.61 -20.17 -30.55
N ALA A 51 -40.95 -20.81 -31.51
CA ALA A 51 -39.52 -21.08 -31.43
C ALA A 51 -38.69 -19.78 -31.30
N PHE A 52 -39.07 -18.73 -32.05
CA PHE A 52 -38.44 -17.41 -31.95
C PHE A 52 -38.64 -16.78 -30.57
N TYR A 53 -39.85 -16.82 -30.02
CA TYR A 53 -40.12 -16.29 -28.67
C TYR A 53 -39.35 -17.08 -27.61
N ASP A 54 -39.37 -18.41 -27.67
CA ASP A 54 -38.63 -19.25 -26.72
C ASP A 54 -37.12 -18.99 -26.79
N GLU A 55 -36.54 -18.89 -27.99
CA GLU A 55 -35.13 -18.54 -28.17
C GLU A 55 -34.81 -17.13 -27.65
N SER A 56 -35.71 -16.16 -27.87
CA SER A 56 -35.53 -14.79 -27.37
C SER A 56 -35.57 -14.71 -25.85
N LEU A 57 -36.44 -15.50 -25.21
CA LEU A 57 -36.52 -15.59 -23.75
C LEU A 57 -35.25 -16.20 -23.16
N ILE A 58 -34.76 -17.31 -23.75
CA ILE A 58 -33.50 -17.94 -23.32
C ILE A 58 -32.34 -16.95 -23.43
N LYS A 59 -32.22 -16.24 -24.56
CA LYS A 59 -31.17 -15.21 -24.72
C LYS A 59 -31.31 -14.11 -23.68
N GLN A 60 -32.52 -13.64 -23.40
CA GLN A 60 -32.75 -12.59 -22.41
C GLN A 60 -32.36 -13.04 -21.00
N GLU A 61 -32.67 -14.28 -20.62
CA GLU A 61 -32.24 -14.88 -19.35
C GLU A 61 -30.71 -15.01 -19.28
N GLU A 62 -30.06 -15.44 -20.35
CA GLU A 62 -28.60 -15.51 -20.41
C GLU A 62 -27.93 -14.14 -20.28
N PHE A 63 -28.48 -13.12 -20.96
CA PHE A 63 -27.99 -11.74 -20.83
C PHE A 63 -28.16 -11.22 -19.40
N LEU A 64 -29.32 -11.42 -18.80
CA LEU A 64 -29.60 -10.99 -17.43
C LEU A 64 -28.67 -11.70 -16.43
N LYS A 65 -28.41 -12.99 -16.64
CA LYS A 65 -27.48 -13.77 -15.81
C LYS A 65 -26.06 -13.23 -15.93
N ARG A 66 -25.59 -12.97 -17.16
CA ARG A 66 -24.26 -12.41 -17.41
C ARG A 66 -24.11 -11.01 -16.81
N GLU A 67 -25.12 -10.16 -16.96
CA GLU A 67 -25.13 -8.81 -16.36
C GLU A 67 -25.06 -8.87 -14.83
N LYS A 68 -25.80 -9.80 -14.21
CA LYS A 68 -25.75 -10.02 -12.76
C LYS A 68 -24.38 -10.52 -12.29
N GLU A 69 -23.72 -11.39 -13.07
CA GLU A 69 -22.37 -11.87 -12.78
C GLU A 69 -21.34 -10.75 -12.88
N VAL A 70 -21.40 -9.93 -13.94
CA VAL A 70 -20.53 -8.75 -14.12
C VAL A 70 -20.74 -7.76 -12.98
N TYR A 71 -21.99 -7.43 -12.63
CA TYR A 71 -22.29 -6.51 -11.54
C TYR A 71 -21.74 -6.99 -10.19
N LYS A 72 -21.83 -8.30 -9.90
CA LYS A 72 -21.22 -8.89 -8.70
C LYS A 72 -19.70 -8.75 -8.70
N GLN A 73 -19.05 -8.97 -9.84
CA GLN A 73 -17.61 -8.80 -9.98
C GLN A 73 -17.21 -7.34 -9.77
N GLU A 74 -17.95 -6.38 -10.34
CA GLU A 74 -17.69 -4.95 -10.15
C GLU A 74 -17.77 -4.52 -8.68
N ILE A 75 -18.79 -4.99 -7.96
CA ILE A 75 -18.91 -4.74 -6.51
C ILE A 75 -17.70 -5.32 -5.76
N SER A 76 -17.29 -6.55 -6.07
CA SER A 76 -16.15 -7.20 -5.42
C SER A 76 -14.85 -6.44 -5.69
N ILE A 77 -14.62 -6.04 -6.95
CA ILE A 77 -13.42 -5.28 -7.33
C ILE A 77 -13.42 -3.91 -6.62
N LYS A 78 -14.58 -3.26 -6.50
CA LYS A 78 -14.70 -1.97 -5.81
C LYS A 78 -14.37 -2.10 -4.33
N SER A 79 -14.92 -3.12 -3.65
CA SER A 79 -14.65 -3.34 -2.22
C SER A 79 -13.19 -3.71 -1.95
N GLU A 80 -12.57 -4.50 -2.83
CA GLU A 80 -11.14 -4.79 -2.78
C GLU A 80 -10.31 -3.53 -2.95
N LYS A 81 -10.61 -2.69 -3.96
CA LYS A 81 -9.91 -1.40 -4.17
C LYS A 81 -9.99 -0.50 -2.96
N GLU A 82 -11.16 -0.37 -2.34
CA GLU A 82 -11.34 0.41 -1.11
C GLU A 82 -10.51 -0.16 0.05
N THR A 83 -10.44 -1.48 0.17
CA THR A 83 -9.64 -2.17 1.19
C THR A 83 -8.14 -1.94 0.97
N TYR A 84 -7.66 -2.06 -0.27
CA TYR A 84 -6.27 -1.79 -0.63
C TYR A 84 -5.89 -0.32 -0.40
N ALA A 85 -6.77 0.62 -0.73
CA ALA A 85 -6.56 2.04 -0.46
C ALA A 85 -6.38 2.31 1.05
N LYS A 86 -7.22 1.71 1.90
CA LYS A 86 -7.08 1.80 3.36
C LYS A 86 -5.75 1.22 3.85
N LYS A 87 -5.38 0.02 3.38
CA LYS A 87 -4.09 -0.60 3.74
C LYS A 87 -2.89 0.24 3.31
N LEU A 88 -2.95 0.88 2.14
CA LEU A 88 -1.91 1.79 1.66
C LEU A 88 -1.73 2.99 2.59
N LEU A 89 -2.84 3.60 3.03
CA LEU A 89 -2.80 4.71 3.99
C LEU A 89 -2.24 4.28 5.35
N GLU A 90 -2.64 3.10 5.84
CA GLU A 90 -2.09 2.55 7.09
C GLU A 90 -0.58 2.30 6.98
N LEU A 91 -0.12 1.76 5.85
CA LEU A 91 1.29 1.45 5.61
C LEU A 91 2.12 2.74 5.51
N ASP A 92 1.62 3.77 4.84
CA ASP A 92 2.28 5.08 4.77
C ASP A 92 2.38 5.75 6.15
N SER A 93 1.31 5.65 6.95
CA SER A 93 1.31 6.13 8.33
C SER A 93 2.33 5.38 9.20
N LEU A 94 2.46 4.07 9.00
CA LEU A 94 3.39 3.23 9.75
C LEU A 94 4.85 3.53 9.34
N LYS A 95 5.09 3.72 8.04
CA LYS A 95 6.39 4.14 7.51
C LYS A 95 6.82 5.47 8.12
N THR A 96 5.94 6.46 8.11
CA THR A 96 6.21 7.79 8.69
C THR A 96 6.53 7.70 10.19
N LYS A 97 5.78 6.87 10.94
CA LYS A 97 6.07 6.63 12.37
C LYS A 97 7.44 5.99 12.57
N TYR A 98 7.81 5.03 11.73
CA TYR A 98 9.09 4.34 11.83
C TYR A 98 10.27 5.25 11.48
N GLU A 99 10.13 6.07 10.44
CA GLU A 99 11.13 7.07 10.07
C GLU A 99 11.36 8.08 11.21
N LYS A 100 10.28 8.55 11.85
CA LYS A 100 10.37 9.42 13.03
C LYS A 100 11.08 8.75 14.20
N LEU A 101 10.68 7.52 14.54
CA LEU A 101 11.29 6.77 15.64
C LEU A 101 12.78 6.51 15.39
N ASN A 102 13.15 6.21 14.15
CA ASN A 102 14.55 5.98 13.78
C ASN A 102 15.37 7.28 13.82
N ALA A 103 14.78 8.42 13.48
CA ALA A 103 15.42 9.72 13.65
C ALA A 103 15.68 10.04 15.13
N GLU A 104 14.66 9.86 15.99
CA GLU A 104 14.77 10.05 17.45
C GLU A 104 15.83 9.11 18.07
N LEU A 105 15.86 7.85 17.65
CA LEU A 105 16.84 6.88 18.13
C LEU A 105 18.26 7.26 17.72
N ASN A 106 18.46 7.70 16.47
CA ASN A 106 19.76 8.16 15.99
C ASN A 106 20.23 9.43 16.73
N GLU A 107 19.32 10.35 17.03
CA GLU A 107 19.61 11.54 17.82
C GLU A 107 20.01 11.17 19.25
N SER A 108 19.24 10.30 19.90
CA SER A 108 19.54 9.80 21.25
C SER A 108 20.87 9.04 21.31
N ALA A 109 21.15 8.17 20.33
CA ALA A 109 22.41 7.46 20.22
C ALA A 109 23.60 8.42 20.03
N ARG A 110 23.43 9.48 19.23
CA ARG A 110 24.45 10.53 19.08
C ARG A 110 24.67 11.30 20.38
N ALA A 111 23.60 11.74 21.05
CA ALA A 111 23.68 12.45 22.32
C ALA A 111 24.40 11.60 23.38
N SER A 112 24.02 10.32 23.51
CA SER A 112 24.71 9.37 24.41
C SER A 112 26.18 9.18 24.03
N SER A 113 26.52 9.11 22.74
CA SER A 113 27.92 9.01 22.30
C SER A 113 28.75 10.25 22.62
N VAL A 114 28.14 11.45 22.66
CA VAL A 114 28.82 12.70 23.00
C VAL A 114 29.03 12.76 24.50
N GLU A 115 28.00 12.42 25.28
CA GLU A 115 28.08 12.34 26.74
C GLU A 115 29.14 11.32 27.20
N MET A 116 29.14 10.12 26.61
CA MET A 116 30.15 9.10 26.91
C MET A 116 31.57 9.57 26.58
N ARG A 117 31.75 10.28 25.46
CA ARG A 117 33.06 10.85 25.08
C ARG A 117 33.51 11.93 26.06
N ARG A 118 32.58 12.72 26.57
CA ARG A 118 32.86 13.73 27.60
C ARG A 118 33.28 13.08 28.91
N GLN A 119 32.56 12.06 29.38
CA GLN A 119 32.91 11.33 30.61
C GLN A 119 34.30 10.69 30.53
N ILE A 120 34.64 10.05 29.41
CA ILE A 120 35.99 9.48 29.20
C ILE A 120 37.07 10.57 29.25
N ALA A 121 36.79 11.74 28.67
CA ALA A 121 37.72 12.87 28.74
C ALA A 121 37.86 13.41 30.17
N GLU A 122 36.77 13.52 30.94
CA GLU A 122 36.79 13.92 32.34
C GLU A 122 37.57 12.92 33.22
N GLU A 123 37.38 11.61 33.04
CA GLU A 123 38.15 10.57 33.75
C GLU A 123 39.65 10.68 33.46
N LYS A 124 40.02 10.86 32.18
CA LYS A 124 41.43 11.01 31.80
C LYS A 124 42.03 12.29 32.37
N LEU A 125 41.27 13.39 32.38
CA LEU A 125 41.71 14.65 32.97
C LEU A 125 41.90 14.53 34.49
N ASN A 126 40.97 13.87 35.19
CA ASN A 126 41.08 13.59 36.62
C ASN A 126 42.31 12.73 36.96
N SER A 127 42.66 11.76 36.09
CA SER A 127 43.91 10.99 36.22
C SER A 127 45.13 11.90 36.12
N LEU A 128 45.20 12.78 35.12
CA LEU A 128 46.32 13.73 34.96
C LEU A 128 46.43 14.69 36.16
N MET A 129 45.30 15.18 36.67
CA MET A 129 45.26 16.04 37.86
C MET A 129 45.74 15.31 39.12
N SER A 130 45.41 14.02 39.25
CA SER A 130 45.90 13.17 40.34
C SER A 130 47.40 12.93 40.23
N GLU A 131 47.94 12.70 39.03
CA GLU A 131 49.39 12.59 38.78
C GLU A 131 50.14 13.86 39.19
N ILE A 132 49.59 15.05 38.89
CA ILE A 132 50.18 16.33 39.32
C ILE A 132 50.18 16.45 40.85
N SER A 133 49.08 16.07 41.50
CA SER A 133 49.01 16.09 42.97
C SER A 133 50.00 15.10 43.60
N ALA A 134 50.20 13.94 42.98
CA ALA A 134 51.12 12.91 43.44
C ALA A 134 52.60 13.33 43.36
N THR A 135 52.98 14.24 42.45
CA THR A 135 54.34 14.80 42.43
C THR A 135 54.69 15.62 43.67
N GLY A 136 53.70 16.09 44.45
CA GLY A 136 53.92 16.84 45.69
C GLY A 136 54.63 18.20 45.52
N ALA A 137 54.93 18.60 44.29
CA ALA A 137 55.61 19.84 43.98
C ALA A 137 54.65 21.02 44.01
N ASN A 138 55.00 22.07 44.75
CA ASN A 138 54.25 23.31 44.74
C ASN A 138 54.63 24.16 43.53
N LEU A 139 53.79 24.20 42.50
CA LEU A 139 54.07 24.98 41.30
C LEU A 139 53.97 26.51 41.50
N ARG A 140 53.41 26.97 42.62
CA ARG A 140 53.35 28.40 42.98
C ARG A 140 54.63 28.90 43.67
N ALA A 141 55.40 28.00 44.27
CA ALA A 141 56.62 28.34 44.99
C ALA A 141 57.81 27.70 44.28
N THR A 142 58.75 28.54 43.86
CA THR A 142 59.89 28.09 43.07
C THR A 142 60.93 27.47 44.01
N PRO A 143 61.42 26.24 43.74
CA PRO A 143 62.45 25.63 44.56
C PRO A 143 63.72 26.49 44.63
N GLU A 144 64.49 26.39 45.71
CA GLU A 144 65.79 27.04 45.81
C GLU A 144 66.73 26.53 44.69
N CYS A 145 67.60 27.39 44.14
CA CYS A 145 68.48 27.00 43.02
C CYS A 145 69.42 25.82 43.34
N ASN A 146 69.67 25.55 44.63
CA ASN A 146 70.52 24.45 45.07
C ASN A 146 69.76 23.13 45.26
N ASP A 147 68.43 23.15 45.23
CA ASP A 147 67.59 21.97 45.41
C ASP A 147 67.28 21.27 44.08
N LYS A 148 68.22 20.42 43.64
CA LYS A 148 68.10 19.67 42.38
C LYS A 148 66.88 18.75 42.32
N GLU A 149 66.50 18.14 43.44
CA GLU A 149 65.35 17.22 43.47
C GLU A 149 64.03 18.02 43.46
N GLY A 150 63.96 19.14 44.18
CA GLY A 150 62.85 20.09 44.09
C GLY A 150 62.63 20.60 42.68
N TRP A 151 63.69 20.98 41.97
CA TRP A 151 63.61 21.38 40.55
C TRP A 151 63.13 20.26 39.62
N LYS A 152 63.55 19.02 39.87
CA LYS A 152 63.10 17.86 39.10
C LYS A 152 61.60 17.62 39.28
N GLN A 153 61.11 17.60 40.53
CA GLN A 153 59.69 17.43 40.83
C GLN A 153 58.85 18.60 40.29
N TYR A 154 59.36 19.83 40.42
CA TYR A 154 58.74 21.04 39.86
C TYR A 154 58.58 20.96 38.34
N ASN A 155 59.62 20.54 37.62
CA ASN A 155 59.57 20.42 36.16
C ASN A 155 58.63 19.30 35.69
N ILE A 156 58.59 18.16 36.40
CA ILE A 156 57.64 17.07 36.11
C ILE A 156 56.20 17.56 36.31
N ALA A 157 55.91 18.16 37.47
CA ALA A 157 54.59 18.69 37.78
C ALA A 157 54.15 19.76 36.77
N ARG A 158 55.07 20.64 36.35
CA ARG A 158 54.81 21.69 35.35
C ARG A 158 54.52 21.10 33.97
N SER A 159 55.28 20.09 33.55
CA SER A 159 55.03 19.38 32.29
C SER A 159 53.65 18.72 32.29
N LYS A 160 53.31 18.03 33.39
CA LYS A 160 52.01 17.36 33.56
C LYS A 160 50.85 18.35 33.61
N LEU A 161 51.03 19.51 34.24
CA LEU A 161 50.04 20.57 34.22
C LEU A 161 49.78 21.11 32.81
N ASN A 162 50.83 21.32 32.01
CA ASN A 162 50.68 21.75 30.63
C ASN A 162 50.00 20.70 29.75
N GLU A 163 50.30 19.41 29.98
CA GLU A 163 49.61 18.28 29.34
C GLU A 163 48.10 18.30 29.68
N ALA A 164 47.75 18.42 30.97
CA ALA A 164 46.37 18.50 31.42
C ALA A 164 45.62 19.72 30.86
N ILE A 165 46.25 20.90 30.81
CA ILE A 165 45.66 22.12 30.23
C ILE A 165 45.40 21.93 28.73
N SER A 166 46.37 21.36 28.01
CA SER A 166 46.25 21.14 26.56
C SER A 166 45.14 20.13 26.25
N PHE A 167 45.08 19.05 27.03
CA PHE A 167 44.03 18.04 26.94
C PHE A 167 42.65 18.63 27.25
N ALA A 168 42.52 19.39 28.34
CA ALA A 168 41.27 20.03 28.71
C ALA A 168 40.78 21.02 27.63
N ARG A 169 41.68 21.79 27.00
CA ARG A 169 41.32 22.68 25.89
C ARG A 169 40.88 21.90 24.65
N ALA A 170 41.58 20.83 24.30
CA ALA A 170 41.23 19.99 23.14
C ALA A 170 39.85 19.32 23.29
N HIS A 171 39.40 19.08 24.53
CA HIS A 171 38.12 18.44 24.84
C HIS A 171 37.05 19.41 25.39
N GLY A 172 37.30 20.73 25.38
CA GLY A 172 36.34 21.74 25.85
C GLY A 172 36.08 21.75 27.36
N LEU A 173 36.94 21.11 28.16
CA LEU A 173 36.84 21.01 29.62
C LEU A 173 37.64 22.12 30.35
N TYR A 174 38.31 23.02 29.63
CA TYR A 174 39.22 23.99 30.26
C TYR A 174 38.51 24.95 31.23
N GLU A 175 37.31 25.42 30.87
CA GLU A 175 36.54 26.36 31.71
C GLU A 175 36.07 25.69 33.01
N ASP A 176 35.56 24.46 32.91
CA ASP A 176 35.08 23.69 34.07
C ASP A 176 36.18 23.42 35.11
N TYR A 177 37.42 23.24 34.63
CA TYR A 177 38.59 22.94 35.47
C TYR A 177 39.55 24.13 35.65
N GLN A 178 39.14 25.34 35.23
CA GLN A 178 39.99 26.52 35.26
C GLN A 178 40.49 26.86 36.68
N GLY A 179 39.65 26.62 37.69
CA GLY A 179 40.02 26.80 39.10
C GLY A 179 41.24 25.96 39.50
N PHE A 180 41.31 24.70 39.08
CA PHE A 180 42.47 23.84 39.35
C PHE A 180 43.71 24.34 38.60
N PHE A 181 43.57 24.70 37.31
CA PHE A 181 44.70 25.16 36.51
C PHE A 181 45.29 26.46 37.04
N ASN A 182 44.44 27.44 37.37
CA ASN A 182 44.88 28.71 37.97
C ASN A 182 45.46 28.51 39.38
N ALA A 183 44.97 27.50 40.11
CA ALA A 183 45.50 27.17 41.42
C ALA A 183 46.91 26.56 41.35
N ASN A 184 47.25 25.89 40.25
CA ASN A 184 48.52 25.20 40.06
C ASN A 184 49.44 25.89 39.05
N SER A 185 49.00 26.97 38.39
CA SER A 185 49.84 27.72 37.46
C SER A 185 50.86 28.58 38.19
N SER A 186 52.11 28.52 37.77
CA SER A 186 53.14 29.48 38.17
C SER A 186 52.91 30.82 37.44
N LEU A 187 52.85 31.92 38.18
CA LEU A 187 52.81 33.30 37.65
C LEU A 187 54.19 33.81 37.22
N MET A 188 55.27 33.09 37.51
CA MET A 188 56.63 33.52 37.22
C MET A 188 57.43 32.43 36.50
N MET A 189 58.04 32.79 35.37
CA MET A 189 59.14 32.00 34.80
C MET A 189 60.34 32.15 35.73
N SER A 190 60.48 31.25 36.70
CA SER A 190 61.71 31.16 37.48
C SER A 190 62.72 30.31 36.74
N THR A 191 63.87 30.90 36.48
CA THR A 191 65.07 30.20 36.02
C THR A 191 66.07 30.17 37.17
N CYS A 192 66.34 28.97 37.65
CA CYS A 192 67.66 28.57 38.12
C CYS A 192 68.24 27.66 37.02
#